data_AF-A0A3C1WDT8-F1
#
_entry.id   AF-A0A3C1WDT8-F1
#
_cell.length_a   1.000
_cell.length_b   1.000
_cell.length_c   1.000
_cell.angle_alpha   90.00
_cell.angle_beta   90.00
_cell.angle_gamma   90.00
#
_symmetry.space_group_name_H-M   'P 1'
#
loop_
_entity.id
_entity.type
_entity.pdbx_description
1 polymer ?
#
loop_
_entity_poly.entity_id
_entity_poly.type
_entity_poly.pdbx_seq_one_letter_code
_entity_poly.pdbx_strand_id
1 'polypeptide(L)'
;MYSKEPNTVKQNEWLLWIAMPFGTIIGAALGGALIGGFFWLSAKFWGSASVDGWFYIYVAPFISSLAFGYLWGYLAGLIAPRGKVVATTVMATLLVLLMIIGVFVVWKSPTIPTGRAIKDTVSFIAVTIAVVIATIHVANEN
;
A
#
# COMPACT_ATOMS: atom_id res chain seq x y z
N MET A 1 -30.38 -37.69 -4.51
CA MET A 1 -29.57 -37.72 -5.75
C MET A 1 -28.72 -36.44 -5.73
N TYR A 2 -27.51 -36.49 -5.19
CA TYR A 2 -26.65 -35.31 -5.07
C TYR A 2 -25.98 -35.05 -6.41
N SER A 3 -26.44 -34.01 -7.10
CA SER A 3 -25.73 -33.42 -8.23
C SER A 3 -24.39 -32.90 -7.72
N LYS A 4 -23.30 -33.65 -7.98
CA LYS A 4 -21.94 -33.11 -7.94
C LYS A 4 -21.78 -32.26 -9.19
N GLU A 5 -22.05 -30.97 -9.08
CA GLU A 5 -21.61 -30.05 -10.13
C GLU A 5 -20.08 -30.16 -10.28
N PRO A 6 -19.57 -30.26 -11.52
CA PRO A 6 -18.16 -30.47 -11.77
C PRO A 6 -17.34 -29.27 -11.29
N ASN A 7 -16.24 -29.57 -10.61
CA ASN A 7 -15.20 -28.64 -10.13
C ASN A 7 -14.52 -27.84 -11.28
N THR A 8 -15.25 -27.02 -12.04
CA THR A 8 -14.70 -26.27 -13.18
C THR A 8 -14.04 -24.94 -12.77
N VAL A 9 -14.12 -24.53 -11.50
CA VAL A 9 -13.52 -23.26 -11.01
C VAL A 9 -12.03 -23.40 -10.64
N LYS A 10 -11.44 -24.60 -10.64
CA LYS A 10 -10.06 -24.80 -10.12
C LYS A 10 -8.91 -24.35 -11.02
N GLN A 11 -9.11 -24.15 -12.32
CA GLN A 11 -7.96 -24.12 -13.25
C GLN A 11 -7.27 -22.74 -13.38
N ASN A 12 -7.89 -21.64 -12.94
CA ASN A 12 -7.33 -20.29 -13.06
C ASN A 12 -7.04 -19.57 -11.73
N GLU A 13 -7.31 -20.19 -10.57
CA GLU A 13 -7.02 -19.55 -9.26
C GLU A 13 -5.51 -19.31 -9.07
N TRP A 14 -4.64 -20.16 -9.61
CA TRP A 14 -3.18 -20.02 -9.49
C TRP A 14 -2.64 -18.76 -10.19
N LEU A 15 -3.24 -18.38 -11.32
CA LEU A 15 -2.87 -17.15 -12.04
C LEU A 15 -3.24 -15.90 -11.23
N LEU A 16 -4.34 -15.94 -10.48
CA LEU A 16 -4.72 -14.83 -9.59
C LEU A 16 -3.70 -14.64 -8.46
N TRP A 17 -3.15 -15.72 -7.91
CA TRP A 17 -2.11 -15.65 -6.88
C TRP A 17 -0.81 -15.02 -7.40
N ILE A 18 -0.42 -15.33 -8.64
CA ILE A 18 0.76 -14.71 -9.27
C ILE A 18 0.48 -13.27 -9.68
N ALA A 19 -0.72 -12.98 -10.18
CA ALA A 19 -1.11 -11.63 -10.59
C ALA A 19 -1.27 -10.67 -9.39
N MET A 20 -1.56 -11.17 -8.19
CA MET A 20 -1.80 -10.37 -6.99
C MET A 20 -0.65 -9.39 -6.64
N PRO A 21 0.63 -9.81 -6.54
CA PRO A 21 1.74 -8.89 -6.31
C PRO A 21 1.89 -7.84 -7.42
N PHE A 22 1.69 -8.21 -8.69
CA PHE A 22 1.79 -7.24 -9.79
C PHE A 22 0.62 -6.25 -9.79
N GLY A 23 -0.60 -6.73 -9.59
CA GLY A 23 -1.80 -5.89 -9.53
C GLY A 23 -1.74 -4.89 -8.38
N THR A 24 -1.23 -5.32 -7.23
CA THR A 24 -1.02 -4.43 -6.09
C THR A 24 0.09 -3.42 -6.36
N ILE A 25 1.25 -3.80 -6.93
CA ILE A 25 2.30 -2.85 -7.33
C ILE A 25 1.78 -1.82 -8.34
N ILE A 26 1.07 -2.25 -9.38
CA ILE A 26 0.48 -1.36 -10.39
C ILE A 26 -0.53 -0.41 -9.74
N GLY A 27 -1.40 -0.94 -8.87
CA GLY A 27 -2.36 -0.14 -8.11
C GLY A 27 -1.68 0.90 -7.22
N ALA A 28 -0.60 0.54 -6.54
CA ALA A 28 0.18 1.46 -5.73
C ALA A 28 0.90 2.53 -6.56
N ALA A 29 1.44 2.17 -7.73
CA ALA A 29 2.08 3.12 -8.64
C ALA A 29 1.06 4.12 -9.21
N LEU A 30 -0.09 3.64 -9.68
CA LEU A 30 -1.18 4.48 -10.17
C LEU A 30 -1.75 5.37 -9.06
N GLY A 31 -1.97 4.81 -7.87
CA GLY A 31 -2.41 5.57 -6.70
C GLY A 31 -1.40 6.66 -6.33
N GLY A 32 -0.12 6.31 -6.23
CA GLY A 32 0.95 7.27 -5.95
C GLY A 32 1.01 8.40 -6.98
N ALA A 33 0.83 8.08 -8.26
CA ALA A 33 0.76 9.07 -9.34
C ALA A 33 -0.47 9.99 -9.19
N LEU A 34 -1.65 9.43 -8.88
CA LEU A 34 -2.88 10.21 -8.67
C LEU A 34 -2.76 11.16 -7.47
N ILE A 35 -2.25 10.68 -6.34
CA ILE A 35 -2.06 11.51 -5.14
C ILE A 35 -0.96 12.55 -5.37
N GLY A 36 0.15 12.16 -6.01
CA GLY A 36 1.20 13.10 -6.38
C GLY A 36 0.68 14.20 -7.31
N GLY A 37 -0.15 13.83 -8.30
CA GLY A 37 -0.84 14.76 -9.19
C GLY A 37 -1.82 15.67 -8.44
N PHE A 38 -2.61 15.12 -7.52
CA PHE A 38 -3.51 15.89 -6.66
C PHE A 38 -2.75 16.90 -5.81
N PHE A 39 -1.66 16.49 -5.14
CA PHE A 39 -0.86 17.42 -4.35
C PHE A 39 -0.20 18.49 -5.22
N TRP A 40 0.30 18.12 -6.40
CA TRP A 40 0.86 19.07 -7.35
C TRP A 40 -0.16 20.11 -7.82
N LEU A 41 -1.38 19.66 -8.20
CA LEU A 41 -2.48 20.56 -8.56
C LEU A 41 -2.90 21.43 -7.38
N SER A 42 -3.02 20.86 -6.18
CA SER A 42 -3.38 21.62 -4.98
C SER A 42 -2.35 22.73 -4.70
N ALA A 43 -1.06 22.43 -4.84
CA ALA A 43 0.01 23.41 -4.68
C ALA A 43 -0.06 24.53 -5.74
N LYS A 44 -0.45 24.20 -6.98
CA LYS A 44 -0.64 25.18 -8.06
C LYS A 44 -1.85 26.08 -7.84
N PHE A 45 -2.98 25.53 -7.42
CA PHE A 45 -4.22 26.29 -7.28
C PHE A 45 -4.30 27.10 -5.98
N TRP A 46 -3.73 26.59 -4.88
CA TRP A 46 -3.93 27.18 -3.55
C TRP A 46 -2.73 28.03 -3.11
N GLY A 47 -1.66 28.10 -3.90
CA GLY A 47 -0.50 28.96 -3.66
C GLY A 47 0.29 28.65 -2.37
N SER A 48 -0.11 27.65 -1.57
CA SER A 48 0.32 27.49 -0.17
C SER A 48 1.68 26.82 0.01
N ALA A 49 2.36 26.46 -1.09
CA ALA A 49 3.71 25.94 -1.01
C ALA A 49 4.72 26.98 -0.47
N SER A 50 4.35 28.28 -0.44
CA SER A 50 5.25 29.37 -0.03
C SER A 50 5.11 29.84 1.42
N VAL A 51 4.07 29.45 2.18
CA VAL A 51 3.80 30.07 3.50
C VAL A 51 3.90 29.10 4.67
N ASP A 52 3.55 27.81 4.51
CA ASP A 52 3.69 26.81 5.58
C ASP A 52 3.80 25.38 5.00
N GLY A 53 4.88 25.13 4.27
CA GLY A 53 5.11 23.87 3.56
C GLY A 53 5.20 22.62 4.45
N TRP A 54 5.25 22.77 5.78
CA TRP A 54 5.37 21.66 6.73
C TRP A 54 4.21 20.66 6.61
N PHE A 55 2.99 21.12 6.35
CA PHE A 55 1.83 20.23 6.16
C PHE A 55 2.06 19.31 4.94
N TYR A 56 2.46 19.89 3.80
CA TYR A 56 2.71 19.16 2.57
C TYR A 56 3.97 18.29 2.63
N ILE A 57 4.94 18.68 3.47
CA ILE A 57 6.19 17.94 3.64
C ILE A 57 6.01 16.76 4.60
N TYR A 58 5.25 16.90 5.70
CA TYR A 58 5.20 15.89 6.76
C TYR A 58 3.82 15.25 6.94
N VAL A 59 2.74 16.03 6.94
CA VAL A 59 1.39 15.55 7.29
C VAL A 59 0.70 14.87 6.11
N ALA A 60 0.68 15.53 4.96
CA ALA A 60 0.06 15.00 3.75
C ALA A 60 0.64 13.62 3.35
N PRO A 61 1.97 13.42 3.29
CA PRO A 61 2.56 12.13 3.00
C PRO A 61 2.19 11.06 4.04
N PHE A 62 2.16 11.42 5.33
CA PHE A 62 1.75 10.51 6.40
C PHE A 62 0.31 10.03 6.23
N ILE A 63 -0.63 10.94 5.97
CA ILE A 63 -2.04 10.60 5.73
C ILE A 63 -2.19 9.75 4.46
N SER A 64 -1.49 10.10 3.38
CA SER A 64 -1.50 9.31 2.15
C SER A 64 -0.93 7.91 2.36
N SER A 65 0.13 7.79 3.15
CA SER A 65 0.70 6.50 3.55
C SER A 65 -0.27 5.64 4.34
N LEU A 66 -1.01 6.22 5.29
CA LEU A 66 -2.08 5.49 5.99
C LEU A 66 -3.15 5.01 5.00
N ALA A 67 -3.65 5.90 4.15
CA ALA A 67 -4.70 5.54 3.19
C ALA A 67 -4.23 4.42 2.23
N PHE A 68 -3.00 4.50 1.72
CA PHE A 68 -2.45 3.47 0.83
C PHE A 68 -2.18 2.16 1.53
N GLY A 69 -1.65 2.19 2.75
CA GLY A 69 -1.44 0.97 3.52
C GLY A 69 -2.74 0.22 3.76
N TYR A 70 -3.78 0.95 4.14
CA TYR A 70 -5.10 0.38 4.33
C TYR A 70 -5.66 -0.19 3.02
N LEU A 71 -5.64 0.61 1.95
CA LEU A 71 -6.15 0.21 0.63
C LEU A 71 -5.43 -1.04 0.10
N TRP A 72 -4.11 -1.11 0.27
CA TRP A 72 -3.31 -2.26 -0.12
C TRP A 72 -3.75 -3.54 0.60
N GLY A 73 -3.85 -3.50 1.93
CA GLY A 73 -4.30 -4.64 2.72
C GLY A 73 -5.73 -5.06 2.37
N TYR A 74 -6.62 -4.09 2.19
CA TYR A 74 -8.02 -4.35 1.86
C TYR A 74 -8.18 -4.96 0.45
N LEU A 75 -7.51 -4.40 -0.56
CA LEU A 75 -7.54 -4.93 -1.93
C LEU A 75 -6.93 -6.33 -2.03
N ALA A 76 -5.84 -6.59 -1.30
CA ALA A 76 -5.27 -7.94 -1.23
C ALA A 76 -6.29 -8.95 -0.68
N GLY A 77 -7.13 -8.55 0.27
CA GLY A 77 -8.22 -9.37 0.79
C GLY A 77 -9.32 -9.60 -0.24
N LEU A 78 -9.75 -8.55 -0.94
CA LEU A 78 -10.80 -8.64 -1.96
C LEU A 78 -10.41 -9.48 -3.17
N ILE A 79 -9.15 -9.41 -3.61
CA ILE A 79 -8.66 -10.13 -4.80
C ILE A 79 -8.39 -11.60 -4.47
N ALA A 80 -8.10 -11.93 -3.21
CA ALA A 80 -7.78 -13.29 -2.82
C ALA A 80 -8.97 -14.25 -3.04
N PRO A 81 -8.81 -15.31 -3.88
CA PRO A 81 -9.91 -16.22 -4.17
C PRO A 81 -10.31 -17.06 -2.94
N ARG A 82 -9.36 -17.35 -2.05
CA ARG A 82 -9.55 -18.09 -0.79
C ARG A 82 -8.53 -17.64 0.25
N GLY A 83 -8.82 -17.86 1.54
CA GLY A 83 -7.88 -17.59 2.62
C GLY A 83 -7.47 -16.12 2.71
N LYS A 84 -8.44 -15.20 2.62
CA LYS A 84 -8.22 -13.75 2.52
C LYS A 84 -7.29 -13.21 3.63
N VAL A 85 -7.42 -13.71 4.85
CA VAL A 85 -6.54 -13.33 5.98
C VAL A 85 -5.09 -13.77 5.74
N VAL A 86 -4.87 -14.99 5.25
CA VAL A 86 -3.52 -15.48 4.94
C VAL A 86 -2.93 -14.69 3.78
N ALA A 87 -3.71 -14.45 2.72
CA ALA A 87 -3.29 -13.67 1.56
C ALA A 87 -2.86 -12.26 1.95
N THR A 88 -3.71 -11.54 2.70
CA THR A 88 -3.41 -10.20 3.20
C THR A 88 -2.19 -10.17 4.10
N THR A 89 -2.02 -11.16 4.98
CA THR A 89 -0.85 -11.26 5.87
C THR A 89 0.44 -11.47 5.08
N VAL A 90 0.44 -12.35 4.07
CA VAL A 90 1.60 -12.57 3.20
C VAL A 90 1.95 -11.31 2.42
N MET A 91 0.94 -10.65 1.83
CA MET A 91 1.13 -9.40 1.07
C MET A 91 1.61 -8.25 1.97
N ALA A 92 1.12 -8.17 3.20
CA ALA A 92 1.59 -7.24 4.21
C ALA A 92 3.07 -7.49 4.55
N THR A 93 3.44 -8.75 4.75
CA THR A 93 4.82 -9.15 5.06
C THR A 93 5.76 -8.78 3.92
N LEU A 94 5.39 -9.07 2.67
CA LEU A 94 6.18 -8.69 1.50
C LEU A 94 6.36 -7.18 1.39
N LEU A 95 5.29 -6.41 1.63
CA LEU A 95 5.34 -4.95 1.61
C LEU A 95 6.29 -4.41 2.69
N VAL A 96 6.20 -4.93 3.91
CA VAL A 96 7.10 -4.57 5.02
C VAL A 96 8.55 -4.87 4.69
N LEU A 97 8.86 -6.04 4.10
CA LEU A 97 10.21 -6.40 3.69
C LEU A 97 10.77 -5.44 2.62
N LEU A 98 9.98 -5.13 1.59
CA LEU A 98 10.37 -4.18 0.55
C LEU A 98 10.63 -2.79 1.12
N MET A 99 9.84 -2.37 2.10
CA MET A 99 9.99 -1.07 2.73
C MET A 99 11.20 -1.02 3.69
N ILE A 100 11.52 -2.09 4.41
CA ILE A 100 12.77 -2.18 5.18
C ILE A 100 13.98 -2.00 4.25
N ILE A 101 13.97 -2.66 3.10
CA ILE A 101 15.02 -2.49 2.08
C ILE A 101 15.05 -1.04 1.59
N GLY A 102 13.89 -0.45 1.30
CA GLY A 102 13.77 0.95 0.88
C GLY A 102 14.34 1.94 1.91
N VAL A 103 13.99 1.78 3.19
CA VAL A 103 14.51 2.58 4.30
C VAL A 103 16.03 2.42 4.39
N PHE A 104 16.55 1.19 4.32
CA PHE A 104 17.99 0.94 4.33
C PHE A 104 18.71 1.66 3.18
N VAL A 105 18.17 1.58 1.95
CA VAL A 105 18.72 2.28 0.78
C VAL A 105 18.69 3.80 0.98
N VAL A 106 17.58 4.34 1.49
CA VAL A 106 17.41 5.77 1.73
C VAL A 106 18.42 6.30 2.76
N TRP A 107 18.64 5.56 3.85
CA TRP A 107 19.61 5.93 4.89
C TRP A 107 21.07 5.76 4.47
N LYS A 108 21.37 4.86 3.53
CA LYS A 108 22.71 4.66 2.98
C LYS A 108 23.04 5.58 1.81
N SER A 109 22.05 6.23 1.22
CA SER A 109 22.26 7.10 0.07
C SER A 109 22.94 8.41 0.47
N PRO A 110 24.12 8.75 -0.06
CA PRO A 110 24.79 10.02 0.23
C PRO A 110 24.08 11.23 -0.39
N THR A 111 23.16 11.00 -1.34
CA THR A 111 22.43 12.07 -2.05
C THR A 111 21.12 12.46 -1.37
N ILE A 112 20.67 11.71 -0.37
CA ILE A 112 19.39 11.94 0.29
C ILE A 112 19.60 12.68 1.61
N PRO A 113 18.99 13.88 1.81
CA PRO A 113 19.07 14.59 3.07
C PRO A 113 18.44 13.78 4.22
N THR A 114 19.03 13.87 5.42
CA THR A 114 18.56 13.15 6.62
C THR A 114 17.08 13.41 6.93
N GLY A 115 16.60 14.64 6.73
CA GLY A 115 15.19 14.98 6.95
C GLY A 115 14.23 14.19 6.04
N ARG A 116 14.64 13.87 4.81
CA ARG A 116 13.87 13.03 3.89
C ARG A 116 13.90 11.56 4.33
N ALA A 117 15.04 11.07 4.80
CA ALA A 117 15.14 9.71 5.33
C ALA A 117 14.24 9.47 6.55
N ILE A 118 14.17 10.45 7.46
CA ILE A 118 13.26 10.41 8.62
C ILE A 118 11.80 10.40 8.16
N LYS A 119 11.44 11.30 7.23
CA LYS A 119 10.09 11.37 6.66
C LYS A 119 9.67 10.04 6.03
N ASP A 120 10.54 9.42 5.24
CA ASP A 120 10.25 8.15 4.56
C ASP A 120 10.09 7.02 5.59
N THR A 121 10.87 7.04 6.66
CA THR A 121 10.75 6.09 7.79
C THR A 121 9.43 6.25 8.55
N VAL A 122 9.01 7.48 8.84
CA VAL A 122 7.72 7.75 9.51
C VAL A 122 6.54 7.35 8.62
N SER A 123 6.63 7.65 7.32
CA SER A 123 5.66 7.24 6.32
C SER A 123 5.55 5.72 6.25
N PHE A 124 6.67 5.01 6.33
CA PHE A 124 6.71 3.55 6.39
C PHE A 124 5.98 2.97 7.62
N ILE A 125 6.23 3.53 8.81
CA ILE A 125 5.52 3.12 10.04
C ILE A 125 4.01 3.31 9.86
N ALA A 126 3.61 4.44 9.28
CA ALA A 126 2.20 4.74 8.99
C ALA A 126 1.58 3.68 8.06
N VAL A 127 2.24 3.37 6.93
CA VAL A 127 1.79 2.32 6.01
C VAL A 127 1.62 0.98 6.75
N THR A 128 2.61 0.61 7.56
CA THR A 128 2.60 -0.67 8.29
C THR A 128 1.40 -0.77 9.24
N ILE A 129 1.14 0.27 10.02
CA ILE A 129 -0.02 0.34 10.92
C ILE A 129 -1.33 0.19 10.12
N ALA A 130 -1.45 0.92 9.01
CA ALA A 130 -2.67 0.89 8.21
C ALA A 130 -2.91 -0.46 7.52
N VAL A 131 -1.85 -1.12 7.06
CA VAL A 131 -1.93 -2.48 6.49
C VAL A 131 -2.40 -3.47 7.56
N VAL A 132 -1.87 -3.39 8.78
CA VAL A 132 -2.31 -4.25 9.90
C VAL A 132 -3.79 -4.04 10.22
N ILE A 133 -4.25 -2.78 10.27
CA ILE A 133 -5.67 -2.46 10.48
C ILE A 133 -6.52 -3.06 9.36
N ALA A 134 -6.11 -2.94 8.10
CA ALA A 134 -6.83 -3.53 6.98
C ALA A 134 -6.87 -5.06 7.05
N THR A 135 -5.79 -5.72 7.46
CA THR A 135 -5.78 -7.17 7.67
C THR A 135 -6.78 -7.59 8.75
N ILE A 136 -6.84 -6.86 9.87
CA ILE A 136 -7.82 -7.12 10.94
C ILE A 136 -9.25 -6.91 10.42
N HIS A 137 -9.47 -5.85 9.65
CA HIS A 137 -10.76 -5.57 9.03
C HIS A 137 -11.21 -6.72 8.13
N VAL A 138 -10.34 -7.15 7.21
CA VAL A 138 -10.61 -8.31 6.34
C VAL A 138 -10.86 -9.57 7.15
N ALA A 139 -10.20 -9.78 8.28
CA ALA A 139 -10.42 -10.93 9.14
C ALA A 139 -11.81 -10.94 9.79
N ASN A 140 -12.36 -9.77 10.13
CA ASN A 140 -13.70 -9.67 10.75
C ASN A 140 -14.85 -9.85 9.74
N GLU A 141 -14.58 -9.70 8.44
CA GLU A 141 -15.59 -9.85 7.38
C GLU A 141 -15.72 -11.29 6.82
N ASN A 142 -14.89 -12.24 7.27
CA ASN A 142 -14.91 -13.64 6.84
C ASN A 142 -15.27 -14.59 7.98
#